data_AF-A0A2N2XY03-F1
#
_entry.id   AF-A0A2N2XY03-F1
#
_cell.length_a   1.000
_cell.length_b   1.000
_cell.length_c   1.000
_cell.angle_alpha   90.00
_cell.angle_beta   90.00
_cell.angle_gamma   90.00
#
_symmetry.space_group_name_H-M   'P 1'
#
loop_
_entity.id
_entity.type
_entity.pdbx_description
1 polymer ?
#
loop_
_entity_poly.entity_id
_entity_poly.type
_entity_poly.pdbx_seq_one_letter_code
_entity_poly.pdbx_strand_id
1 'polypeptide(L)'
;MLNAILGSFKNMMDDCKQKNLSGSDFDSMCEAYARMEQLGQEHSDMNAFNAQMMTENLYGKFSDFYGRALSAPSAQSSGAAAGGYDDAALLKQSVDALKQAIITIRKSYQDAIEEASGKNVQQQNQAGLDFLERNTEKGLFSATGGMEALRTETAKSMGETLKKTPNAFDNTVEVEVLSNPEALIKPIQDVIDLGEQPGMTLPRFLRTQIETGLDKAMDGAVAARDSYITEKEFIDASPVSSFHLQKIDKKIQRFDELAAANKFHVPNWTELKFNMDDIDREFERDIQQWDRVKRRWEDLLWDLSMWSLSYCSFAPYIKPWAMAKDPVAATIHTQNTGPGIFKEKEKLLQKYFGISFHDIFKQPSFLWDVKYNYIDYSQEFLDFLIEKIYPECNPFNQLPSDKIEARASFYKRDRNAEDRENNPEAHIPADRMRIFYNKKFGEGRYESKYGNIEKNDSKAAPWNIATFKYSM
;
A
#
# COMPACT_ATOMS: atom_id res chain seq x y z
N MET A 1 -8.50 22.71 -15.80
CA MET A 1 -7.44 22.36 -16.77
C MET A 1 -6.52 23.55 -17.01
N LEU A 2 -7.01 24.66 -17.58
CA LEU A 2 -6.30 25.94 -17.75
C LEU A 2 -5.49 26.40 -16.51
N ASN A 3 -6.08 26.39 -15.31
CA ASN A 3 -5.38 26.79 -14.08
C ASN A 3 -4.17 25.92 -13.71
N ALA A 4 -4.11 24.65 -14.12
CA ALA A 4 -2.98 23.77 -13.81
C ALA A 4 -1.77 24.02 -14.73
N ILE A 5 -2.02 24.59 -15.92
CA ILE A 5 -1.00 24.84 -16.96
C ILE A 5 -0.57 26.32 -16.93
N LEU A 6 -1.52 27.24 -16.78
CA LEU A 6 -1.26 28.68 -16.73
C LEU A 6 -1.10 29.22 -15.31
N GLY A 7 -1.32 28.41 -14.27
CA GLY A 7 -1.27 28.83 -12.87
C GLY A 7 0.06 29.49 -12.47
N SER A 8 1.18 28.92 -12.92
CA SER A 8 2.50 29.50 -12.68
C SER A 8 2.67 30.87 -13.37
N PHE A 9 2.18 31.01 -14.60
CA PHE A 9 2.24 32.26 -15.37
C PHE A 9 1.34 33.35 -14.76
N LYS A 10 0.15 32.95 -14.27
CA LYS A 10 -0.76 33.82 -13.55
C LYS A 10 -0.13 34.36 -12.26
N ASN A 11 0.48 33.47 -11.47
CA ASN A 11 1.16 33.85 -10.23
C ASN A 11 2.33 34.81 -10.51
N MET A 12 3.07 34.61 -11.62
CA MET A 12 4.14 35.52 -12.05
C MET A 12 3.60 36.91 -12.45
N MET A 13 2.47 36.96 -13.18
CA MET A 13 1.81 38.22 -13.53
C MET A 13 1.30 38.95 -12.27
N ASP A 14 0.69 38.22 -11.34
CA ASP A 14 0.15 38.78 -10.10
C ASP A 14 1.29 39.28 -9.17
N ASP A 15 2.45 38.61 -9.14
CA ASP A 15 3.66 39.08 -8.46
C ASP A 15 4.16 40.41 -9.05
N CYS A 16 4.17 40.56 -10.39
CA CYS A 16 4.49 41.84 -11.04
C CYS A 16 3.51 42.96 -10.68
N LYS A 17 2.20 42.66 -10.60
CA LYS A 17 1.17 43.62 -10.17
C LYS A 17 1.34 44.04 -8.70
N GLN A 18 1.62 43.08 -7.82
CA GLN A 18 1.89 43.36 -6.40
C GLN A 18 3.13 44.25 -6.21
N LYS A 19 4.14 44.09 -7.09
CA LYS A 19 5.34 44.92 -7.13
C LYS A 19 5.14 46.28 -7.85
N ASN A 20 3.93 46.60 -8.28
CA ASN A 20 3.58 47.82 -9.02
C ASN A 20 4.45 48.06 -10.28
N LEU A 21 4.86 46.97 -10.95
CA LEU A 21 5.60 47.08 -12.20
C LEU A 21 4.68 47.59 -13.31
N SER A 22 5.21 48.50 -14.14
CA SER A 22 4.46 49.13 -15.24
C SER A 22 5.41 49.41 -16.41
N GLY A 23 4.85 49.53 -17.62
CA GLY A 23 5.61 49.81 -18.85
C GLY A 23 5.30 48.82 -19.97
N SER A 24 5.84 49.10 -21.17
CA SER A 24 5.52 48.36 -22.40
C SER A 24 5.83 46.86 -22.33
N ASP A 25 6.85 46.45 -21.59
CA ASP A 25 7.18 45.04 -21.39
C ASP A 25 6.18 44.35 -20.45
N PHE A 26 5.68 45.04 -19.41
CA PHE A 26 4.63 44.52 -18.55
C PHE A 26 3.29 44.40 -19.30
N ASP A 27 2.96 45.37 -20.14
CA ASP A 27 1.77 45.34 -20.98
C ASP A 27 1.85 44.19 -22.01
N SER A 28 3.01 44.02 -22.65
CA SER A 28 3.24 42.93 -23.62
C SER A 28 3.22 41.54 -22.95
N MET A 29 3.67 41.44 -21.69
CA MET A 29 3.54 40.24 -20.87
C MET A 29 2.06 39.91 -20.59
N CYS A 30 1.26 40.92 -20.22
CA CYS A 30 -0.17 40.76 -19.98
C CYS A 30 -0.92 40.35 -21.27
N GLU A 31 -0.56 40.92 -22.41
CA GLU A 31 -1.11 40.53 -23.72
C GLU A 31 -0.76 39.09 -24.09
N ALA A 32 0.50 38.67 -23.89
CA ALA A 32 0.92 37.29 -24.12
C ALA A 32 0.11 36.32 -23.24
N TYR A 33 -0.08 36.63 -21.96
CA TYR A 33 -0.88 35.82 -21.05
C TYR A 33 -2.36 35.78 -21.44
N ALA A 34 -2.95 36.91 -21.81
CA ALA A 34 -4.32 36.96 -22.30
C ALA A 34 -4.53 36.09 -23.54
N ARG A 35 -3.53 36.04 -24.44
CA ARG A 35 -3.56 35.15 -25.61
C ARG A 35 -3.46 33.67 -25.21
N MET A 36 -2.66 33.34 -24.19
CA MET A 36 -2.62 31.97 -23.64
C MET A 36 -3.96 31.54 -23.04
N GLU A 37 -4.62 32.43 -22.29
CA GLU A 37 -5.96 32.17 -21.74
C GLU A 37 -7.01 31.99 -22.84
N GLN A 38 -6.95 32.84 -23.88
CA GLN A 38 -7.82 32.72 -25.05
C GLN A 38 -7.63 31.38 -25.77
N LEU A 39 -6.39 30.95 -26.03
CA LEU A 39 -6.12 29.65 -26.65
C LEU A 39 -6.63 28.48 -25.81
N GLY A 40 -6.57 28.57 -24.48
CA GLY A 40 -7.10 27.53 -23.60
C GLY A 40 -8.64 27.50 -23.55
N GLN A 41 -9.31 28.56 -24.03
CA GLN A 41 -10.76 28.58 -24.24
C GLN A 41 -11.13 28.12 -25.65
N GLU A 42 -10.29 28.40 -26.65
CA GLU A 42 -10.49 28.01 -28.06
C GLU A 42 -10.22 26.51 -28.30
N HIS A 43 -9.29 25.91 -27.56
CA HIS A 43 -8.94 24.50 -27.72
C HIS A 43 -9.41 23.64 -26.54
N SER A 44 -10.23 22.63 -26.83
CA SER A 44 -10.62 21.57 -25.91
C SER A 44 -9.62 20.39 -25.86
N ASP A 45 -8.66 20.35 -26.79
CA ASP A 45 -7.60 19.34 -26.88
C ASP A 45 -6.22 19.92 -26.48
N MET A 46 -5.54 19.21 -25.57
CA MET A 46 -4.30 19.68 -24.95
C MET A 46 -3.10 19.69 -25.92
N ASN A 47 -3.07 18.78 -26.90
CA ASN A 47 -1.99 18.72 -27.88
C ASN A 47 -2.14 19.82 -28.92
N ALA A 48 -3.37 20.12 -29.34
CA ALA A 48 -3.67 21.27 -30.20
C ALA A 48 -3.33 22.59 -29.52
N PHE A 49 -3.72 22.75 -28.24
CA PHE A 49 -3.33 23.90 -27.42
C PHE A 49 -1.81 24.07 -27.34
N ASN A 50 -1.07 23.02 -26.98
CA ASN A 50 0.40 23.08 -26.86
C ASN A 50 1.09 23.35 -28.21
N ALA A 51 0.61 22.74 -29.30
CA ALA A 51 1.18 22.97 -30.63
C ALA A 51 1.02 24.43 -31.06
N GLN A 52 -0.13 25.05 -30.78
CA GLN A 52 -0.39 26.45 -31.12
C GLN A 52 0.36 27.42 -30.20
N MET A 53 0.48 27.10 -28.91
CA MET A 53 1.31 27.83 -27.96
C MET A 53 2.79 27.85 -28.36
N MET A 54 3.31 26.73 -28.88
CA MET A 54 4.69 26.64 -29.41
C MET A 54 4.84 27.37 -30.74
N THR A 55 3.85 27.26 -31.64
CA THR A 55 3.84 27.96 -32.93
C THR A 55 3.85 29.48 -32.75
N GLU A 56 3.07 29.99 -31.80
CA GLU A 56 3.01 31.41 -31.47
C GLU A 56 4.16 31.87 -30.53
N ASN A 57 5.01 30.92 -30.09
CA ASN A 57 6.09 31.09 -29.11
C ASN A 57 5.63 31.85 -27.85
N LEU A 58 4.45 31.52 -27.34
CA LEU A 58 3.84 32.29 -26.24
C LEU A 58 4.60 32.09 -24.94
N TYR A 59 5.10 30.89 -24.66
CA TYR A 59 5.93 30.63 -23.48
C TYR A 59 7.22 31.46 -23.49
N GLY A 60 7.92 31.48 -24.63
CA GLY A 60 9.12 32.32 -24.80
C GLY A 60 8.79 33.81 -24.65
N LYS A 61 7.76 34.30 -25.34
CA LYS A 61 7.35 35.71 -25.27
C LYS A 61 6.98 36.15 -23.85
N PHE A 62 6.18 35.36 -23.14
CA PHE A 62 5.80 35.69 -21.76
C PHE A 62 7.04 35.74 -20.86
N SER A 63 7.91 34.72 -20.91
CA SER A 63 9.13 34.67 -20.11
C SER A 63 10.11 35.81 -20.44
N ASP A 64 10.23 36.15 -21.72
CA ASP A 64 11.08 37.25 -22.20
C ASP A 64 10.58 38.60 -21.67
N PHE A 65 9.28 38.88 -21.80
CA PHE A 65 8.69 40.12 -21.29
C PHE A 65 8.64 40.18 -19.77
N TYR A 66 8.40 39.04 -19.10
CA TYR A 66 8.45 38.94 -17.63
C TYR A 66 9.86 39.25 -17.10
N GLY A 67 10.89 38.65 -17.70
CA GLY A 67 12.28 38.95 -17.36
C GLY A 67 12.62 40.43 -17.57
N ARG A 68 12.17 41.01 -18.69
CA ARG A 68 12.37 42.44 -18.99
C ARG A 68 11.64 43.35 -18.01
N ALA A 69 10.38 43.07 -17.69
CA ALA A 69 9.58 43.83 -16.74
C ALA A 69 10.19 43.80 -15.32
N LEU A 70 10.80 42.68 -14.91
CA LEU A 70 11.54 42.57 -13.65
C LEU A 70 12.89 43.28 -13.68
N SER A 71 13.54 43.33 -14.84
CA SER A 71 14.84 43.98 -15.01
C SER A 71 14.74 45.50 -15.27
N ALA A 72 13.58 46.01 -15.67
CA ALA A 72 13.36 47.42 -15.97
C ALA A 72 13.65 48.36 -14.77
N PRO A 73 13.29 48.03 -13.51
CA PRO A 73 13.72 48.79 -12.34
C PRO A 73 15.24 48.73 -12.09
N SER A 74 15.92 47.68 -12.57
CA SER A 74 17.38 47.49 -12.45
C SER A 74 18.17 48.10 -13.62
N ALA A 75 17.51 48.38 -14.76
CA ALA A 75 18.14 49.01 -15.91
C ALA A 75 18.33 50.54 -15.74
N GLN A 76 17.61 51.17 -14.81
CA GLN A 76 17.85 52.59 -14.47
C GLN A 76 19.14 52.82 -13.66
N SER A 77 19.74 51.79 -13.05
CA SER A 77 21.00 51.89 -12.31
C SER A 77 22.25 51.48 -13.10
N SER A 78 22.10 50.99 -14.34
CA SER A 78 23.23 50.67 -15.20
C SER A 78 22.86 50.81 -16.67
N GLY A 79 23.24 51.95 -17.26
CA GLY A 79 23.08 52.20 -18.69
C GLY A 79 23.84 51.19 -19.53
N ALA A 80 23.12 50.26 -20.16
CA ALA A 80 23.63 49.42 -21.23
C ALA A 80 22.52 49.19 -22.26
N ALA A 81 22.86 49.45 -23.52
CA ALA A 81 22.02 49.32 -24.69
C ALA A 81 21.64 47.86 -24.98
N ALA A 82 20.61 47.70 -25.82
CA ALA A 82 20.10 46.44 -26.38
C ALA A 82 21.18 45.37 -26.62
N GLY A 83 21.11 44.25 -25.87
CA GLY A 83 21.98 43.10 -26.10
C GLY A 83 21.75 41.94 -25.12
N GLY A 84 21.55 40.73 -25.67
CA GLY A 84 21.95 39.45 -25.06
C GLY A 84 21.07 38.86 -23.95
N TYR A 85 20.50 37.69 -24.22
CA TYR A 85 20.09 36.72 -23.20
C TYR A 85 21.27 36.47 -22.22
N ASP A 86 21.06 36.61 -20.90
CA ASP A 86 22.10 36.28 -19.90
C ASP A 86 22.03 34.79 -19.54
N ASP A 87 22.69 33.97 -20.37
CA ASP A 87 22.81 32.51 -20.17
C ASP A 87 23.37 32.15 -18.78
N ALA A 88 24.21 33.00 -18.18
CA ALA A 88 24.78 32.76 -16.87
C ALA A 88 23.71 32.92 -15.76
N ALA A 89 22.82 33.90 -15.89
CA ALA A 89 21.69 34.07 -14.97
C ALA A 89 20.72 32.88 -15.02
N LEU A 90 20.41 32.35 -16.20
CA LEU A 90 19.50 31.20 -16.36
C LEU A 90 20.13 29.88 -15.88
N LEU A 91 21.42 29.66 -16.15
CA LEU A 91 22.14 28.51 -15.60
C LEU A 91 22.13 28.57 -14.07
N LYS A 92 22.43 29.74 -13.50
CA LYS A 92 22.38 29.96 -12.06
C LYS A 92 21.00 29.68 -11.48
N GLN A 93 19.94 30.23 -12.09
CA GLN A 93 18.56 29.96 -11.66
C GLN A 93 18.23 28.46 -11.69
N SER A 94 18.70 27.75 -12.73
CA SER A 94 18.49 26.30 -12.86
C SER A 94 19.19 25.53 -11.75
N VAL A 95 20.47 25.84 -11.48
CA VAL A 95 21.25 25.22 -10.40
C VAL A 95 20.66 25.54 -9.02
N ASP A 96 20.25 26.78 -8.78
CA ASP A 96 19.64 27.21 -7.52
C ASP A 96 18.30 26.51 -7.27
N ALA A 97 17.50 26.26 -8.32
CA ALA A 97 16.27 25.46 -8.20
C ALA A 97 16.56 24.01 -7.79
N LEU A 98 17.62 23.38 -8.33
CA LEU A 98 18.03 22.03 -7.95
C LEU A 98 18.53 21.96 -6.50
N LYS A 99 19.30 22.96 -6.05
CA LYS A 99 19.70 23.09 -4.63
C LYS A 99 18.48 23.19 -3.72
N GLN A 100 17.50 24.00 -4.11
CA GLN A 100 16.25 24.14 -3.36
C GLN A 100 15.45 22.83 -3.34
N ALA A 101 15.48 22.03 -4.42
CA ALA A 101 14.87 20.71 -4.45
C ALA A 101 15.50 19.76 -3.42
N ILE A 102 16.84 19.70 -3.32
CA ILE A 102 17.52 18.90 -2.29
C ILE A 102 17.13 19.37 -0.88
N ILE A 103 17.08 20.68 -0.63
CA ILE A 103 16.64 21.22 0.67
C ILE A 103 15.22 20.77 1.00
N THR A 104 14.30 20.87 0.05
CA THR A 104 12.90 20.45 0.22
C THR A 104 12.79 18.94 0.47
N ILE A 105 13.52 18.11 -0.27
CA ILE A 105 13.54 16.64 -0.08
C ILE A 105 14.04 16.30 1.32
N ARG A 106 15.17 16.89 1.75
CA ARG A 106 15.73 16.67 3.09
C ARG A 106 14.77 17.12 4.19
N LYS A 107 14.13 18.28 4.02
CA LYS A 107 13.14 18.78 4.97
C LYS A 107 11.94 17.83 5.05
N SER A 108 11.37 17.44 3.92
CA SER A 108 10.23 16.51 3.88
C SER A 108 10.57 15.16 4.53
N TYR A 109 11.81 14.69 4.36
CA TYR A 109 12.28 13.47 5.01
C TYR A 109 12.38 13.62 6.54
N GLN A 110 12.91 14.75 7.03
CA GLN A 110 12.95 15.04 8.48
C GLN A 110 11.54 15.20 9.08
N ASP A 111 10.65 15.89 8.38
CA ASP A 111 9.25 16.05 8.79
C ASP A 111 8.57 14.66 8.90
N ALA A 112 8.84 13.76 7.96
CA ALA A 112 8.33 12.38 7.99
C ALA A 112 8.89 11.55 9.17
N ILE A 113 10.18 11.71 9.51
CA ILE A 113 10.78 11.06 10.70
C ILE A 113 10.13 11.60 11.98
N GLU A 114 9.93 12.91 12.08
CA GLU A 114 9.30 13.53 13.24
C GLU A 114 7.86 13.01 13.43
N GLU A 115 7.07 12.97 12.36
CA GLU A 115 5.73 12.41 12.36
C GLU A 115 5.74 10.92 12.74
N ALA A 116 6.71 10.15 12.23
CA ALA A 116 6.85 8.73 12.50
C ALA A 116 7.26 8.40 13.95
N SER A 117 7.82 9.35 14.71
CA SER A 117 8.30 9.12 16.08
C SER A 117 7.22 8.76 17.10
N GLY A 118 5.94 8.76 16.70
CA GLY A 118 4.83 8.36 17.56
C GLY A 118 4.53 9.35 18.70
N LYS A 119 5.29 10.45 18.81
CA LYS A 119 5.12 11.49 19.85
C LYS A 119 3.71 12.10 19.88
N ASN A 120 3.07 12.16 18.72
CA ASN A 120 1.74 12.74 18.57
C ASN A 120 0.62 11.68 18.46
N VAL A 121 0.90 10.39 18.71
CA VAL A 121 -0.08 9.31 18.45
C VAL A 121 -1.38 9.49 19.25
N GLN A 122 -1.30 10.00 20.48
CA GLN A 122 -2.50 10.32 21.28
C GLN A 122 -3.31 11.47 20.66
N GLN A 123 -2.65 12.49 20.14
CA GLN A 123 -3.30 13.63 19.48
C GLN A 123 -3.91 13.22 18.14
N GLN A 124 -3.22 12.40 17.35
CA GLN A 124 -3.72 11.87 16.08
C GLN A 124 -4.94 10.98 16.30
N ASN A 125 -4.92 10.09 17.29
CA ASN A 125 -6.08 9.27 17.62
C ASN A 125 -7.26 10.10 18.13
N GLN A 126 -7.00 11.13 18.94
CA GLN A 126 -8.04 12.06 19.37
C GLN A 126 -8.65 12.81 18.17
N ALA A 127 -7.83 13.31 17.25
CA ALA A 127 -8.29 13.98 16.04
C ALA A 127 -9.10 13.04 15.13
N GLY A 128 -8.71 11.77 15.03
CA GLY A 128 -9.46 10.73 14.31
C GLY A 128 -10.83 10.47 14.94
N LEU A 129 -10.91 10.39 16.27
CA LEU A 129 -12.17 10.23 17.01
C LEU A 129 -13.05 11.49 16.89
N ASP A 130 -12.47 12.68 16.89
CA ASP A 130 -13.19 13.94 16.65
C ASP A 130 -13.75 13.99 15.22
N PHE A 131 -12.98 13.56 14.23
CA PHE A 131 -13.44 13.45 12.85
C PHE A 131 -14.58 12.43 12.76
N LEU A 132 -14.45 11.27 13.39
CA LEU A 132 -15.49 10.24 13.40
C LEU A 132 -16.78 10.76 14.03
N GLU A 133 -16.69 11.46 15.17
CA GLU A 133 -17.85 12.07 15.83
C GLU A 133 -18.56 13.11 14.95
N ARG A 134 -17.80 13.92 14.21
CA ARG A 134 -18.35 14.92 13.29
C ARG A 134 -19.00 14.32 12.04
N ASN A 135 -18.55 13.14 11.61
CA ASN A 135 -18.94 12.54 10.34
C ASN A 135 -19.81 11.28 10.47
N THR A 136 -20.18 10.88 11.69
CA THR A 136 -21.08 9.75 11.93
C THR A 136 -22.46 10.22 12.36
N GLU A 137 -23.49 9.48 11.93
CA GLU A 137 -24.86 9.78 12.35
C GLU A 137 -25.01 9.66 13.87
N LYS A 138 -25.73 10.61 14.47
CA LYS A 138 -26.05 10.58 15.90
C LYS A 138 -26.76 9.26 16.24
N GLY A 139 -26.07 8.40 16.98
CA GLY A 139 -26.61 7.12 17.44
C GLY A 139 -25.86 5.88 16.94
N LEU A 140 -24.92 6.01 15.99
CA LEU A 140 -24.13 4.87 15.48
C LEU A 140 -23.43 4.08 16.58
N PHE A 141 -22.93 4.76 17.62
CA PHE A 141 -22.24 4.16 18.76
C PHE A 141 -23.11 4.00 20.00
N SER A 142 -24.42 4.22 19.91
CA SER A 142 -25.32 4.13 21.08
C SER A 142 -25.32 2.74 21.71
N ALA A 143 -25.23 1.69 20.90
CA ALA A 143 -25.14 0.30 21.34
C ALA A 143 -23.81 -0.06 22.03
N THR A 144 -22.77 0.77 21.86
CA THR A 144 -21.43 0.57 22.43
C THR A 144 -21.10 1.58 23.54
N GLY A 145 -22.10 2.26 24.10
CA GLY A 145 -21.90 3.25 25.17
C GLY A 145 -21.55 4.67 24.69
N GLY A 146 -21.64 4.93 23.38
CA GLY A 146 -21.41 6.25 22.77
C GLY A 146 -19.93 6.56 22.49
N MET A 147 -19.69 7.75 21.92
CA MET A 147 -18.33 8.23 21.58
C MET A 147 -17.41 8.34 22.80
N GLU A 148 -17.96 8.66 23.98
CA GLU A 148 -17.16 8.81 25.20
C GLU A 148 -16.62 7.46 25.71
N ALA A 149 -17.43 6.40 25.65
CA ALA A 149 -16.98 5.05 25.96
C ALA A 149 -15.90 4.58 24.98
N LEU A 150 -16.05 4.88 23.69
CA LEU A 150 -15.05 4.57 22.67
C LEU A 150 -13.72 5.31 22.92
N ARG A 151 -13.77 6.61 23.26
CA ARG A 151 -12.58 7.39 23.62
C ARG A 151 -11.87 6.79 24.82
N THR A 152 -12.62 6.44 25.87
CA THR A 152 -12.08 5.84 27.10
C THR A 152 -11.41 4.49 26.82
N GLU A 153 -12.08 3.60 26.09
CA GLU A 153 -11.54 2.28 25.77
C GLU A 153 -10.32 2.38 24.86
N THR A 154 -10.33 3.30 23.89
CA THR A 154 -9.18 3.56 23.00
C THR A 154 -7.98 4.04 23.80
N ALA A 155 -8.18 5.03 24.68
CA ALA A 155 -7.11 5.56 25.54
C ALA A 155 -6.52 4.47 26.46
N LYS A 156 -7.39 3.63 27.03
CA LYS A 156 -6.97 2.50 27.86
C LYS A 156 -6.16 1.48 27.07
N SER A 157 -6.68 1.01 25.94
CA SER A 157 -6.02 0.03 25.06
C SER A 157 -4.66 0.53 24.55
N MET A 158 -4.56 1.80 24.16
CA MET A 158 -3.30 2.43 23.81
C MET A 158 -2.31 2.47 24.98
N GLY A 159 -2.77 2.86 26.17
CA GLY A 159 -1.94 2.90 27.37
C GLY A 159 -1.41 1.52 27.75
N GLU A 160 -2.21 0.47 27.60
CA GLU A 160 -1.79 -0.92 27.79
C GLU A 160 -0.77 -1.37 26.74
N THR A 161 -0.98 -0.98 25.49
CA THR A 161 -0.04 -1.27 24.38
C THR A 161 1.30 -0.60 24.62
N LEU A 162 1.34 0.70 24.92
CA LEU A 162 2.58 1.44 25.19
C LEU A 162 3.33 0.94 26.43
N LYS A 163 2.63 0.37 27.42
CA LYS A 163 3.27 -0.28 28.57
C LYS A 163 3.96 -1.59 28.19
N LYS A 164 3.38 -2.37 27.28
CA LYS A 164 3.94 -3.66 26.82
C LYS A 164 5.03 -3.49 25.77
N THR A 165 4.80 -2.58 24.83
CA THR A 165 5.62 -2.32 23.65
C THR A 165 5.74 -0.80 23.49
N PRO A 166 6.71 -0.15 24.16
CA PRO A 166 6.88 1.31 24.12
C PRO A 166 7.08 1.87 22.71
N ASN A 167 7.60 1.05 21.80
CA ASN A 167 7.89 1.44 20.41
C ASN A 167 6.76 1.06 19.44
N ALA A 168 5.58 0.62 19.92
CA ALA A 168 4.47 0.16 19.07
C ALA A 168 4.07 1.15 17.96
N PHE A 169 4.19 2.45 18.25
CA PHE A 169 3.80 3.54 17.36
C PHE A 169 4.97 4.37 16.84
N ASP A 170 6.20 4.04 17.25
CA ASP A 170 7.40 4.65 16.69
C ASP A 170 7.74 3.91 15.40
N ASN A 171 7.75 4.61 14.27
CA ASN A 171 8.06 4.11 12.94
C ASN A 171 9.32 4.76 12.35
N THR A 172 10.12 5.45 13.17
CA THR A 172 11.30 6.21 12.71
C THR A 172 12.27 5.34 11.92
N VAL A 173 12.62 4.18 12.45
CA VAL A 173 13.53 3.22 11.80
C VAL A 173 12.99 2.75 10.43
N GLU A 174 11.68 2.47 10.35
CA GLU A 174 11.04 2.04 9.10
C GLU A 174 11.06 3.17 8.06
N VAL A 175 10.81 4.41 8.47
CA VAL A 175 10.92 5.59 7.59
C VAL A 175 12.37 5.80 7.16
N GLU A 176 13.34 5.67 8.06
CA GLU A 176 14.75 5.83 7.75
C GLU A 176 15.24 4.81 6.71
N VAL A 177 14.79 3.56 6.83
CA VAL A 177 15.17 2.47 5.91
C VAL A 177 14.42 2.56 4.58
N LEU A 178 13.12 2.82 4.58
CA LEU A 178 12.27 2.74 3.37
C LEU A 178 12.21 4.05 2.59
N SER A 179 12.34 5.19 3.27
CA SER A 179 12.19 6.52 2.68
C SER A 179 13.52 7.27 2.58
N ASN A 180 14.65 6.54 2.60
CA ASN A 180 15.97 7.13 2.47
C ASN A 180 16.07 7.94 1.16
N PRO A 181 16.28 9.27 1.23
CA PRO A 181 16.23 10.12 0.05
C PRO A 181 17.52 10.10 -0.78
N GLU A 182 18.59 9.43 -0.35
CA GLU A 182 19.91 9.51 -0.98
C GLU A 182 19.91 9.05 -2.44
N ALA A 183 19.10 8.03 -2.79
CA ALA A 183 18.95 7.57 -4.16
C ALA A 183 18.34 8.64 -5.10
N LEU A 184 17.57 9.59 -4.55
CA LEU A 184 17.00 10.72 -5.27
C LEU A 184 17.91 11.96 -5.23
N ILE A 185 18.55 12.21 -4.09
CA ILE A 185 19.42 13.38 -3.88
C ILE A 185 20.67 13.30 -4.75
N LYS A 186 21.31 12.12 -4.82
CA LYS A 186 22.60 11.97 -5.50
C LYS A 186 22.55 12.39 -6.99
N PRO A 187 21.60 11.90 -7.83
CA PRO A 187 21.50 12.36 -9.21
C PRO A 187 21.30 13.88 -9.35
N ILE A 188 20.55 14.50 -8.44
CA ILE A 188 20.33 15.96 -8.43
C ILE A 188 21.64 16.68 -8.09
N GLN A 189 22.40 16.17 -7.13
CA GLN A 189 23.70 16.70 -6.77
C GLN A 189 24.70 16.61 -7.91
N ASP A 190 24.74 15.48 -8.64
CA ASP A 190 25.62 15.31 -9.81
C ASP A 190 25.32 16.35 -10.91
N VAL A 191 24.04 16.77 -11.07
CA VAL A 191 23.65 17.85 -11.98
C VAL A 191 24.02 19.23 -11.46
N ILE A 192 23.88 19.48 -10.15
CA ILE A 192 24.37 20.73 -9.54
C ILE A 192 25.87 20.87 -9.78
N ASP A 193 26.64 19.82 -9.49
CA ASP A 193 28.10 19.80 -9.63
C ASP A 193 28.51 20.03 -11.09
N LEU A 194 27.75 19.49 -12.06
CA LEU A 194 27.94 19.77 -13.48
C LEU A 194 27.69 21.25 -13.82
N GLY A 195 26.61 21.84 -13.31
CA GLY A 195 26.25 23.24 -13.55
C GLY A 195 27.24 24.25 -12.95
N GLU A 196 27.93 23.86 -11.88
CA GLU A 196 28.94 24.69 -11.20
C GLU A 196 30.35 24.58 -11.80
N GLN A 197 30.56 23.74 -12.82
CA GLN A 197 31.86 23.61 -13.47
C GLN A 197 32.32 24.94 -14.09
N PRO A 198 33.61 25.33 -13.93
CA PRO A 198 34.14 26.54 -14.54
C PRO A 198 33.94 26.56 -16.07
N GLY A 199 33.38 27.66 -16.57
CA GLY A 199 33.11 27.83 -18.00
C GLY A 199 31.92 27.02 -18.53
N MET A 200 31.05 26.52 -17.64
CA MET A 200 29.77 25.95 -18.03
C MET A 200 28.80 27.05 -18.51
N THR A 201 28.10 26.78 -19.61
CA THR A 201 27.04 27.64 -20.16
C THR A 201 25.73 26.86 -20.17
N LEU A 202 24.58 27.54 -20.18
CA LEU A 202 23.28 26.85 -20.20
C LEU A 202 23.14 25.84 -21.36
N PRO A 203 23.49 26.17 -22.62
CA PRO A 203 23.40 25.20 -23.72
C PRO A 203 24.32 23.98 -23.50
N ARG A 204 25.54 24.20 -22.99
CA ARG A 204 26.49 23.11 -22.70
C ARG A 204 26.01 22.25 -21.54
N PHE A 205 25.43 22.87 -20.51
CA PHE A 205 24.85 22.21 -19.36
C PHE A 205 23.70 21.27 -19.75
N LEU A 206 22.72 21.78 -20.51
CA LEU A 206 21.57 20.99 -20.97
C LEU A 206 22.00 19.85 -21.90
N ARG A 207 22.88 20.15 -22.85
CA ARG A 207 23.42 19.15 -23.77
C ARG A 207 24.19 18.05 -23.02
N THR A 208 25.05 18.43 -22.07
CA THR A 208 25.85 17.46 -21.30
C THR A 208 24.95 16.58 -20.45
N GLN A 209 23.93 17.14 -19.78
CA GLN A 209 22.94 16.33 -19.04
C GLN A 209 22.29 15.26 -19.90
N ILE A 210 21.87 15.60 -21.13
CA ILE A 210 21.26 14.65 -22.06
C ILE A 210 22.28 13.62 -22.55
N GLU A 211 23.51 14.06 -22.86
CA GLU A 211 24.57 13.18 -23.38
C GLU A 211 25.07 12.16 -22.33
N THR A 212 25.08 12.57 -21.04
CA THR A 212 25.47 11.76 -19.88
C THR A 212 24.30 11.12 -19.15
N GLY A 213 23.06 11.48 -19.51
CA GLY A 213 21.81 10.88 -19.00
C GLY A 213 21.45 11.27 -17.59
N LEU A 214 22.05 12.34 -17.08
CA LEU A 214 21.74 12.85 -15.75
C LEU A 214 20.31 13.36 -15.64
N ASP A 215 19.74 13.84 -16.76
CA ASP A 215 18.32 14.21 -16.85
C ASP A 215 17.41 13.00 -16.53
N LYS A 216 17.78 11.80 -17.00
CA LYS A 216 17.03 10.56 -16.74
C LYS A 216 17.24 10.01 -15.35
N ALA A 217 18.44 10.14 -14.80
CA ALA A 217 18.72 9.71 -13.43
C ALA A 217 17.90 10.51 -12.41
N MET A 218 17.64 11.80 -12.69
CA MET A 218 16.82 12.67 -11.85
C MET A 218 15.30 12.42 -11.92
N ASP A 219 14.81 11.69 -12.93
CA ASP A 219 13.38 11.36 -13.07
C ASP A 219 12.89 10.41 -11.96
N GLY A 220 13.79 9.87 -11.13
CA GLY A 220 13.47 9.08 -9.93
C GLY A 220 13.23 7.58 -10.18
N ALA A 221 13.28 7.13 -11.45
CA ALA A 221 13.10 5.72 -11.80
C ALA A 221 14.10 4.80 -11.09
N VAL A 222 15.29 5.29 -10.76
CA VAL A 222 16.32 4.56 -10.01
C VAL A 222 15.83 4.06 -8.64
N ALA A 223 14.94 4.82 -7.98
CA ALA A 223 14.43 4.46 -6.66
C ALA A 223 13.43 3.30 -6.70
N ALA A 224 12.76 3.08 -7.84
CA ALA A 224 11.71 2.06 -7.94
C ALA A 224 12.22 0.63 -7.80
N ARG A 225 13.47 0.35 -8.20
CA ARG A 225 14.05 -0.99 -8.12
C ARG A 225 14.12 -1.51 -6.69
N ASP A 226 14.63 -0.68 -5.77
CA ASP A 226 14.78 -1.05 -4.36
C ASP A 226 13.42 -1.23 -3.68
N SER A 227 12.40 -0.48 -4.13
CA SER A 227 11.02 -0.71 -3.72
C SER A 227 10.54 -2.10 -4.16
N TYR A 228 10.76 -2.52 -5.41
CA TYR A 228 10.37 -3.86 -5.88
C TYR A 228 11.13 -4.98 -5.17
N ILE A 229 12.43 -4.79 -4.88
CA ILE A 229 13.19 -5.76 -4.09
C ILE A 229 12.60 -5.90 -2.69
N THR A 230 12.29 -4.77 -2.04
CA THR A 230 11.71 -4.78 -0.71
C THR A 230 10.31 -5.42 -0.70
N GLU A 231 9.49 -5.14 -1.71
CA GLU A 231 8.21 -5.80 -1.92
C GLU A 231 8.40 -7.32 -2.11
N LYS A 232 9.39 -7.75 -2.89
CA LYS A 232 9.72 -9.17 -3.05
C LYS A 232 10.12 -9.81 -1.72
N GLU A 233 11.02 -9.21 -0.96
CA GLU A 233 11.44 -9.74 0.34
C GLU A 233 10.25 -9.91 1.30
N PHE A 234 9.30 -8.97 1.26
CA PHE A 234 8.05 -9.07 2.02
C PHE A 234 7.15 -10.21 1.53
N ILE A 235 6.94 -10.34 0.22
CA ILE A 235 6.14 -11.42 -0.37
C ILE A 235 6.80 -12.79 -0.11
N ASP A 236 8.13 -12.89 -0.16
CA ASP A 236 8.86 -14.13 0.16
C ASP A 236 8.66 -14.52 1.64
N ALA A 237 8.59 -13.54 2.55
CA ALA A 237 8.33 -13.79 3.98
C ALA A 237 6.86 -14.19 4.25
N SER A 238 5.91 -13.60 3.53
CA SER A 238 4.48 -13.90 3.62
C SER A 238 3.85 -14.20 2.24
N PRO A 239 4.14 -15.37 1.67
CA PRO A 239 3.75 -15.71 0.31
C PRO A 239 2.24 -16.03 0.23
N VAL A 240 1.45 -15.08 -0.27
CA VAL A 240 -0.02 -15.22 -0.39
C VAL A 240 -0.42 -16.19 -1.50
N SER A 241 0.25 -16.13 -2.65
CA SER A 241 0.05 -17.07 -3.76
C SER A 241 1.29 -17.11 -4.66
N SER A 242 1.38 -18.16 -5.49
CA SER A 242 2.45 -18.28 -6.48
C SER A 242 2.45 -17.15 -7.52
N PHE A 243 1.28 -16.57 -7.80
CA PHE A 243 1.14 -15.50 -8.79
C PHE A 243 1.70 -14.16 -8.29
N HIS A 244 1.60 -13.86 -6.99
CA HIS A 244 2.21 -12.65 -6.43
C HIS A 244 3.75 -12.70 -6.54
N LEU A 245 4.35 -13.87 -6.28
CA LEU A 245 5.78 -14.09 -6.43
C LEU A 245 6.22 -13.93 -7.89
N GLN A 246 5.53 -14.59 -8.82
CA GLN A 246 5.83 -14.47 -10.25
C GLN A 246 5.66 -13.04 -10.75
N LYS A 247 4.64 -12.34 -10.27
CA LYS A 247 4.38 -10.93 -10.62
C LYS A 247 5.54 -10.04 -10.21
N ILE A 248 5.97 -10.10 -8.95
CA ILE A 248 7.07 -9.24 -8.48
C ILE A 248 8.41 -9.60 -9.13
N ASP A 249 8.69 -10.89 -9.34
CA ASP A 249 9.88 -11.34 -10.07
C ASP A 249 9.88 -10.78 -11.51
N LYS A 250 8.73 -10.80 -12.19
CA LYS A 250 8.59 -10.23 -13.54
C LYS A 250 8.76 -8.71 -13.55
N LYS A 251 8.27 -7.99 -12.53
CA LYS A 251 8.49 -6.54 -12.40
C LYS A 251 9.97 -6.20 -12.25
N ILE A 252 10.69 -6.93 -11.40
CA ILE A 252 12.14 -6.75 -11.20
C ILE A 252 12.90 -7.06 -12.50
N GLN A 253 12.61 -8.20 -13.13
CA GLN A 253 13.23 -8.57 -14.41
C GLN A 253 13.00 -7.49 -15.46
N ARG A 254 11.76 -7.00 -15.58
CA ARG A 254 11.41 -6.00 -16.59
C ARG A 254 12.07 -4.65 -16.32
N PHE A 255 12.20 -4.26 -15.06
CA PHE A 255 13.00 -3.11 -14.67
C PHE A 255 14.44 -3.27 -15.17
N ASP A 256 15.08 -4.41 -14.88
CA ASP A 256 16.48 -4.67 -15.23
C ASP A 256 16.71 -4.71 -16.75
N GLU A 257 15.77 -5.26 -17.51
CA GLU A 257 15.79 -5.24 -18.99
C GLU A 257 15.73 -3.81 -19.55
N LEU A 258 14.78 -3.00 -19.08
CA LEU A 258 14.61 -1.62 -19.54
C LEU A 258 15.79 -0.74 -19.12
N ALA A 259 16.34 -0.97 -17.93
CA ALA A 259 17.57 -0.33 -17.47
C ALA A 259 18.74 -0.70 -18.39
N ALA A 260 18.97 -1.99 -18.65
CA ALA A 260 20.07 -2.46 -19.49
C ALA A 260 19.99 -1.99 -20.95
N ALA A 261 18.79 -1.83 -21.50
CA ALA A 261 18.57 -1.31 -22.85
C ALA A 261 18.84 0.19 -22.97
N ASN A 262 18.79 0.93 -21.85
CA ASN A 262 19.07 2.36 -21.84
C ASN A 262 20.58 2.61 -21.68
N LYS A 263 21.12 3.57 -22.44
CA LYS A 263 22.52 4.01 -22.39
C LYS A 263 23.00 4.35 -20.97
N PHE A 264 22.08 4.77 -20.11
CA PHE A 264 22.39 5.26 -18.76
C PHE A 264 22.06 4.27 -17.65
N HIS A 265 21.67 3.04 -18.00
CA HIS A 265 21.31 2.01 -17.01
C HIS A 265 20.16 2.40 -16.08
N VAL A 266 19.29 3.32 -16.53
CA VAL A 266 18.08 3.75 -15.85
C VAL A 266 16.91 3.64 -16.84
N PRO A 267 15.81 2.98 -16.48
CA PRO A 267 14.69 2.83 -17.38
C PRO A 267 13.99 4.18 -17.61
N ASN A 268 13.40 4.37 -18.78
CA ASN A 268 12.49 5.50 -18.99
C ASN A 268 11.26 5.34 -18.08
N TRP A 269 10.95 6.35 -17.27
CA TRP A 269 9.87 6.25 -16.27
C TRP A 269 8.49 5.95 -16.87
N THR A 270 8.14 6.62 -17.96
CA THR A 270 6.84 6.44 -18.62
C THR A 270 6.72 5.03 -19.19
N GLU A 271 7.76 4.55 -19.86
CA GLU A 271 7.81 3.19 -20.38
C GLU A 271 7.75 2.15 -19.24
N LEU A 272 8.55 2.35 -18.18
CA LEU A 272 8.53 1.49 -17.00
C LEU A 272 7.11 1.40 -16.44
N LYS A 273 6.45 2.54 -16.24
CA LYS A 273 5.08 2.59 -15.70
C LYS A 273 4.09 1.78 -16.55
N PHE A 274 4.09 1.96 -17.88
CA PHE A 274 3.20 1.18 -18.75
C PHE A 274 3.48 -0.32 -18.66
N ASN A 275 4.75 -0.71 -18.62
CA ASN A 275 5.11 -2.13 -18.46
C ASN A 275 4.68 -2.68 -17.09
N MET A 276 4.77 -1.90 -16.01
CA MET A 276 4.28 -2.31 -14.69
C MET A 276 2.76 -2.51 -14.70
N ASP A 277 2.02 -1.57 -15.31
CA ASP A 277 0.56 -1.67 -15.46
C ASP A 277 0.17 -2.89 -16.31
N ASP A 278 0.92 -3.21 -17.37
CA ASP A 278 0.72 -4.41 -18.18
C ASP A 278 0.95 -5.69 -17.37
N ILE A 279 2.02 -5.76 -16.59
CA ILE A 279 2.31 -6.89 -15.71
C ILE A 279 1.21 -7.05 -14.65
N ASP A 280 0.74 -5.96 -14.04
CA ASP A 280 -0.36 -6.05 -13.07
C ASP A 280 -1.63 -6.58 -13.73
N ARG A 281 -1.97 -6.11 -14.93
CA ARG A 281 -3.13 -6.61 -15.70
C ARG A 281 -3.01 -8.08 -16.09
N GLU A 282 -1.80 -8.55 -16.42
CA GLU A 282 -1.54 -9.93 -16.78
C GLU A 282 -1.89 -10.90 -15.63
N PHE A 283 -1.48 -10.58 -14.40
CA PHE A 283 -1.67 -11.46 -13.25
C PHE A 283 -3.00 -11.25 -12.49
N GLU A 284 -3.69 -10.12 -12.71
CA GLU A 284 -4.91 -9.76 -11.98
C GLU A 284 -5.96 -10.88 -12.01
N ARG A 285 -6.21 -11.46 -13.18
CA ARG A 285 -7.22 -12.52 -13.34
C ARG A 285 -6.89 -13.73 -12.47
N ASP A 286 -5.64 -14.19 -12.51
CA ASP A 286 -5.22 -15.42 -11.82
C ASP A 286 -5.17 -15.22 -10.31
N ILE A 287 -4.74 -14.05 -9.85
CA ILE A 287 -4.82 -13.64 -8.43
C ILE A 287 -6.28 -13.61 -7.96
N GLN A 288 -7.17 -12.96 -8.70
CA GLN A 288 -8.59 -12.90 -8.34
C GLN A 288 -9.24 -14.28 -8.33
N GLN A 289 -8.88 -15.15 -9.27
CA GLN A 289 -9.41 -16.50 -9.32
C GLN A 289 -8.89 -17.35 -8.14
N TRP A 290 -7.60 -17.26 -7.83
CA TRP A 290 -6.99 -17.90 -6.67
C TRP A 290 -7.69 -17.49 -5.37
N ASP A 291 -7.81 -16.19 -5.14
CA ASP A 291 -8.44 -15.62 -3.94
C ASP A 291 -9.91 -16.03 -3.80
N ARG A 292 -10.66 -16.02 -4.91
CA ARG A 292 -12.06 -16.43 -4.89
C ARG A 292 -12.20 -17.90 -4.53
N VAL A 293 -11.41 -18.79 -5.13
CA VAL A 293 -11.44 -20.21 -4.79
C VAL A 293 -11.03 -20.41 -3.33
N LYS A 294 -9.97 -19.73 -2.88
CA LYS A 294 -9.49 -19.77 -1.49
C LYS A 294 -10.57 -19.43 -0.48
N ARG A 295 -11.13 -18.22 -0.57
CA ARG A 295 -12.19 -17.75 0.34
C ARG A 295 -13.38 -18.70 0.36
N ARG A 296 -13.75 -19.29 -0.77
CA ARG A 296 -14.90 -20.20 -0.84
C ARG A 296 -14.67 -21.51 -0.11
N TRP A 297 -13.47 -22.10 -0.21
CA TRP A 297 -13.21 -23.31 0.56
C TRP A 297 -12.98 -23.01 2.04
N GLU A 298 -12.38 -21.87 2.40
CA GLU A 298 -12.27 -21.43 3.80
C GLU A 298 -13.67 -21.28 4.43
N ASP A 299 -14.59 -20.62 3.73
CA ASP A 299 -15.99 -20.47 4.16
C ASP A 299 -16.67 -21.83 4.43
N LEU A 300 -16.42 -22.84 3.57
CA LEU A 300 -17.03 -24.17 3.72
C LEU A 300 -16.45 -24.92 4.93
N LEU A 301 -15.14 -24.85 5.15
CA LEU A 301 -14.51 -25.46 6.33
C LEU A 301 -14.98 -24.77 7.62
N TRP A 302 -15.07 -23.44 7.60
CA TRP A 302 -15.59 -22.66 8.72
C TRP A 302 -17.05 -23.04 9.02
N ASP A 303 -17.91 -23.15 8.01
CA ASP A 303 -19.32 -23.55 8.19
C ASP A 303 -19.43 -24.93 8.85
N LEU A 304 -18.64 -25.91 8.43
CA LEU A 304 -18.64 -27.25 9.05
C LEU A 304 -18.13 -27.22 10.49
N SER A 305 -17.05 -26.50 10.76
CA SER A 305 -16.52 -26.36 12.12
C SER A 305 -17.54 -25.68 13.04
N MET A 306 -18.14 -24.56 12.60
CA MET A 306 -19.11 -23.81 13.38
C MET A 306 -20.42 -24.55 13.58
N TRP A 307 -20.93 -25.22 12.55
CA TRP A 307 -22.14 -26.02 12.66
C TRP A 307 -21.95 -27.18 13.64
N SER A 308 -20.86 -27.95 13.51
CA SER A 308 -20.57 -29.04 14.45
C SER A 308 -20.34 -28.55 15.88
N LEU A 309 -19.62 -27.43 16.04
CA LEU A 309 -19.38 -26.81 17.35
C LEU A 309 -20.67 -26.34 18.02
N SER A 310 -21.68 -25.91 17.25
CA SER A 310 -22.97 -25.44 17.79
C SER A 310 -23.74 -26.52 18.58
N TYR A 311 -23.44 -27.81 18.36
CA TYR A 311 -24.06 -28.88 19.13
C TYR A 311 -23.38 -29.16 20.48
N CYS A 312 -22.18 -28.63 20.69
CA CYS A 312 -21.48 -28.78 21.95
C CYS A 312 -22.23 -28.04 23.07
N SER A 313 -22.32 -28.66 24.25
CA SER A 313 -23.02 -28.08 25.41
C SER A 313 -22.49 -26.72 25.85
N PHE A 314 -21.23 -26.42 25.53
CA PHE A 314 -20.59 -25.15 25.86
C PHE A 314 -20.75 -24.06 24.78
N ALA A 315 -21.34 -24.37 23.61
CA ALA A 315 -21.48 -23.43 22.50
C ALA A 315 -22.16 -22.10 22.89
N PRO A 316 -23.26 -22.07 23.66
CA PRO A 316 -23.91 -20.80 24.05
C PRO A 316 -23.01 -19.86 24.89
N TYR A 317 -21.92 -20.37 25.47
CA TYR A 317 -21.03 -19.62 26.36
C TYR A 317 -19.75 -19.14 25.68
N ILE A 318 -19.55 -19.46 24.40
CA ILE A 318 -18.39 -19.02 23.61
C ILE A 318 -18.81 -18.13 22.45
N LYS A 319 -17.86 -17.38 21.89
CA LYS A 319 -18.11 -16.55 20.71
C LYS A 319 -18.34 -17.43 19.47
N PRO A 320 -19.22 -17.02 18.53
CA PRO A 320 -19.96 -15.75 18.54
C PRO A 320 -21.27 -15.80 19.36
N TRP A 321 -21.79 -16.97 19.71
CA TRP A 321 -23.13 -17.11 20.31
C TRP A 321 -23.30 -16.38 21.65
N ALA A 322 -22.27 -16.37 22.49
CA ALA A 322 -22.29 -15.66 23.78
C ALA A 322 -22.50 -14.14 23.65
N MET A 323 -22.29 -13.56 22.45
CA MET A 323 -22.51 -12.15 22.18
C MET A 323 -23.94 -11.85 21.72
N ALA A 324 -24.75 -12.87 21.45
CA ALA A 324 -26.14 -12.69 21.06
C ALA A 324 -27.02 -12.31 22.26
N LYS A 325 -28.14 -11.63 21.98
CA LYS A 325 -29.16 -11.31 23.01
C LYS A 325 -29.71 -12.57 23.70
N ASP A 326 -29.85 -13.65 22.92
CA ASP A 326 -30.22 -14.98 23.40
C ASP A 326 -29.21 -15.99 22.82
N PRO A 327 -28.16 -16.34 23.58
CA PRO A 327 -27.12 -17.25 23.11
C PRO A 327 -27.62 -18.66 22.79
N VAL A 328 -28.61 -19.16 23.54
CA VAL A 328 -29.16 -20.51 23.32
C VAL A 328 -29.96 -20.53 22.03
N ALA A 329 -30.85 -19.56 21.82
CA ALA A 329 -31.60 -19.45 20.58
C ALA A 329 -30.69 -19.22 19.37
N ALA A 330 -29.62 -18.44 19.50
CA ALA A 330 -28.63 -18.24 18.45
C ALA A 330 -27.89 -19.54 18.09
N THR A 331 -27.56 -20.36 19.09
CA THR A 331 -26.93 -21.68 18.89
C THR A 331 -27.86 -22.62 18.13
N ILE A 332 -29.13 -22.72 18.57
CA ILE A 332 -30.17 -23.52 17.90
C ILE A 332 -30.42 -23.02 16.47
N HIS A 333 -30.36 -21.70 16.26
CA HIS A 333 -30.46 -21.12 14.92
C HIS A 333 -29.35 -21.64 14.00
N THR A 334 -28.09 -21.62 14.44
CA THR A 334 -26.97 -22.19 13.68
C THR A 334 -27.15 -23.67 13.39
N GLN A 335 -27.60 -24.47 14.37
CA GLN A 335 -27.88 -25.90 14.18
C GLN A 335 -28.88 -26.14 13.04
N ASN A 336 -29.95 -25.34 13.01
CA ASN A 336 -31.06 -25.48 12.06
C ASN A 336 -30.77 -24.92 10.67
N THR A 337 -29.94 -23.88 10.54
CA THR A 337 -29.69 -23.19 9.25
C THR A 337 -28.36 -23.54 8.61
N GLY A 338 -27.36 -23.94 9.41
CA GLY A 338 -26.00 -24.24 8.95
C GLY A 338 -25.92 -25.17 7.74
N PRO A 339 -26.59 -26.35 7.76
CA PRO A 339 -26.51 -27.29 6.65
C PRO A 339 -27.07 -26.76 5.33
N GLY A 340 -28.15 -25.96 5.40
CA GLY A 340 -28.73 -25.31 4.22
C GLY A 340 -27.79 -24.28 3.60
N ILE A 341 -27.15 -23.46 4.45
CA ILE A 341 -26.14 -22.48 4.02
C ILE A 341 -24.95 -23.18 3.37
N PHE A 342 -24.43 -24.22 4.03
CA PHE A 342 -23.30 -25.01 3.54
C PHE A 342 -23.60 -25.62 2.17
N LYS A 343 -24.76 -26.28 2.00
CA LYS A 343 -25.13 -26.92 0.72
C LYS A 343 -25.32 -25.95 -0.43
N GLU A 344 -25.84 -24.75 -0.18
CA GLU A 344 -25.92 -23.74 -1.24
C GLU A 344 -24.51 -23.23 -1.61
N LYS A 345 -23.62 -22.99 -0.64
CA LYS A 345 -22.23 -22.61 -0.93
C LYS A 345 -21.48 -23.71 -1.70
N GLU A 346 -21.63 -24.97 -1.32
CA GLU A 346 -21.04 -26.13 -2.01
C GLU A 346 -21.52 -26.19 -3.47
N LYS A 347 -22.83 -26.05 -3.69
CA LYS A 347 -23.43 -26.00 -5.03
C LYS A 347 -22.90 -24.82 -5.85
N LEU A 348 -22.72 -23.65 -5.26
CA LEU A 348 -22.16 -22.48 -5.94
C LEU A 348 -20.69 -22.69 -6.29
N LEU A 349 -19.90 -23.32 -5.42
CA LEU A 349 -18.51 -23.69 -5.70
C LEU A 349 -18.43 -24.61 -6.92
N GLN A 350 -19.24 -25.67 -6.94
CA GLN A 350 -19.32 -26.58 -8.08
C GLN A 350 -19.79 -25.88 -9.36
N LYS A 351 -20.83 -25.04 -9.28
CA LYS A 351 -21.42 -24.36 -10.44
C LYS A 351 -20.45 -23.39 -11.11
N TYR A 352 -19.73 -22.59 -10.32
CA TYR A 352 -18.92 -21.48 -10.85
C TYR A 352 -17.45 -21.84 -11.05
N PHE A 353 -16.94 -22.84 -10.32
CA PHE A 353 -15.53 -23.22 -10.39
C PHE A 353 -15.30 -24.68 -10.81
N GLY A 354 -16.36 -25.49 -10.89
CA GLY A 354 -16.24 -26.91 -11.22
C GLY A 354 -15.59 -27.75 -10.11
N ILE A 355 -15.52 -27.22 -8.89
CA ILE A 355 -14.84 -27.81 -7.74
C ILE A 355 -15.88 -28.44 -6.81
N SER A 356 -15.79 -29.74 -6.55
CA SER A 356 -16.58 -30.39 -5.50
C SER A 356 -15.92 -30.19 -4.13
N PHE A 357 -16.63 -30.51 -3.04
CA PHE A 357 -16.05 -30.40 -1.69
C PHE A 357 -14.75 -31.20 -1.54
N HIS A 358 -14.66 -32.40 -2.10
CA HIS A 358 -13.44 -33.21 -2.02
C HIS A 358 -12.32 -32.70 -2.95
N ASP A 359 -12.65 -31.99 -4.03
CA ASP A 359 -11.66 -31.42 -4.94
C ASP A 359 -10.94 -30.20 -4.34
N ILE A 360 -11.50 -29.59 -3.28
CA ILE A 360 -10.87 -28.49 -2.52
C ILE A 360 -9.46 -28.87 -2.09
N PHE A 361 -9.29 -30.08 -1.57
CA PHE A 361 -8.05 -30.55 -0.96
C PHE A 361 -6.93 -30.82 -1.98
N LYS A 362 -7.28 -30.79 -3.27
CA LYS A 362 -6.36 -30.88 -4.41
C LYS A 362 -6.10 -29.52 -5.05
N GLN A 363 -6.81 -28.47 -4.63
CA GLN A 363 -6.64 -27.16 -5.22
C GLN A 363 -5.26 -26.58 -4.90
N PRO A 364 -4.61 -25.92 -5.87
CA PRO A 364 -3.33 -25.27 -5.64
C PRO A 364 -3.33 -24.30 -4.45
N SER A 365 -4.45 -23.59 -4.20
CA SER A 365 -4.56 -22.66 -3.06
C SER A 365 -4.59 -23.37 -1.71
N PHE A 366 -5.25 -24.51 -1.59
CA PHE A 366 -5.22 -25.31 -0.36
C PHE A 366 -3.83 -25.89 -0.09
N LEU A 367 -3.22 -26.50 -1.11
CA LEU A 367 -1.86 -27.06 -1.00
C LEU A 367 -0.81 -25.99 -0.65
N TRP A 368 -0.99 -24.78 -1.17
CA TRP A 368 -0.16 -23.63 -0.84
C TRP A 368 -0.27 -23.26 0.64
N ASP A 369 -1.49 -23.15 1.16
CA ASP A 369 -1.70 -22.80 2.56
C ASP A 369 -1.17 -23.87 3.52
N VAL A 370 -1.26 -25.16 3.16
CA VAL A 370 -0.59 -26.22 3.93
C VAL A 370 0.94 -26.04 3.89
N LYS A 371 1.51 -25.85 2.69
CA LYS A 371 2.96 -25.67 2.50
C LYS A 371 3.53 -24.50 3.31
N TYR A 372 2.77 -23.42 3.44
CA TYR A 372 3.21 -22.19 4.11
C TYR A 372 2.61 -22.01 5.52
N ASN A 373 1.96 -23.04 6.08
CA ASN A 373 1.38 -23.03 7.43
C ASN A 373 0.30 -21.94 7.64
N TYR A 374 -0.50 -21.65 6.62
CA TYR A 374 -1.65 -20.74 6.71
C TYR A 374 -2.96 -21.43 7.10
N ILE A 375 -2.99 -22.77 7.18
CA ILE A 375 -4.16 -23.49 7.68
C ILE A 375 -4.17 -23.46 9.21
N ASP A 376 -5.19 -22.81 9.78
CA ASP A 376 -5.39 -22.70 11.23
C ASP A 376 -5.82 -24.02 11.87
N TYR A 377 -6.57 -24.85 11.16
CA TYR A 377 -7.04 -26.14 11.67
C TYR A 377 -5.92 -27.18 11.66
N SER A 378 -5.88 -28.08 12.65
CA SER A 378 -5.00 -29.24 12.62
C SER A 378 -5.43 -30.23 11.52
N GLN A 379 -4.48 -31.05 11.06
CA GLN A 379 -4.78 -32.08 10.06
C GLN A 379 -5.81 -33.10 10.58
N GLU A 380 -5.68 -33.53 11.84
CA GLU A 380 -6.61 -34.48 12.44
C GLU A 380 -8.03 -33.93 12.60
N PHE A 381 -8.16 -32.63 12.88
CA PHE A 381 -9.47 -31.98 12.94
C PHE A 381 -10.07 -31.84 11.55
N LEU A 382 -9.27 -31.53 10.53
CA LEU A 382 -9.76 -31.47 9.17
C LEU A 382 -10.21 -32.86 8.66
N ASP A 383 -9.46 -33.92 8.96
CA ASP A 383 -9.88 -35.30 8.69
C ASP A 383 -11.23 -35.62 9.38
N PHE A 384 -11.42 -35.19 10.63
CA PHE A 384 -12.70 -35.33 11.32
C PHE A 384 -13.84 -34.56 10.63
N LEU A 385 -13.61 -33.31 10.21
CA LEU A 385 -14.60 -32.53 9.48
C LEU A 385 -15.00 -33.22 8.17
N ILE A 386 -14.03 -33.73 7.40
CA ILE A 386 -14.27 -34.39 6.11
C ILE A 386 -14.97 -35.75 6.29
N GLU A 387 -14.46 -36.59 7.20
CA GLU A 387 -14.93 -37.97 7.34
C GLU A 387 -16.22 -38.10 8.17
N LYS A 388 -16.42 -37.22 9.15
CA LYS A 388 -17.48 -37.39 10.16
C LYS A 388 -18.56 -36.32 10.08
N ILE A 389 -18.20 -35.06 9.83
CA ILE A 389 -19.16 -33.95 9.87
C ILE A 389 -19.80 -33.70 8.51
N TYR A 390 -19.00 -33.62 7.44
CA TYR A 390 -19.49 -33.35 6.09
C TYR A 390 -20.62 -34.31 5.64
N PRO A 391 -20.55 -35.64 5.87
CA PRO A 391 -21.63 -36.55 5.48
C PRO A 391 -22.97 -36.27 6.18
N GLU A 392 -22.93 -35.70 7.39
CA GLU A 392 -24.12 -35.43 8.20
C GLU A 392 -24.69 -34.03 7.96
N CYS A 393 -23.91 -33.12 7.36
CA CYS A 393 -24.26 -31.73 7.11
C CYS A 393 -25.28 -31.60 5.96
N ASN A 394 -26.49 -32.11 6.16
CA ASN A 394 -27.61 -32.01 5.23
C ASN A 394 -28.78 -31.25 5.87
N PRO A 395 -29.58 -30.48 5.09
CA PRO A 395 -30.77 -29.82 5.60
C PRO A 395 -31.69 -30.77 6.35
N PHE A 396 -32.19 -30.32 7.50
CA PHE A 396 -33.07 -31.07 8.41
C PHE A 396 -32.42 -32.26 9.14
N ASN A 397 -31.15 -32.56 8.91
CA ASN A 397 -30.41 -33.51 9.73
C ASN A 397 -29.92 -32.86 11.03
N GLN A 398 -29.82 -33.67 12.08
CA GLN A 398 -29.19 -33.30 13.35
C GLN A 398 -27.87 -34.06 13.49
N LEU A 399 -26.87 -33.46 14.14
CA LEU A 399 -25.60 -34.14 14.36
C LEU A 399 -25.78 -35.29 15.37
N PRO A 400 -25.38 -36.53 15.04
CA PRO A 400 -25.44 -37.67 15.96
C PRO A 400 -24.62 -37.47 17.24
N SER A 401 -25.09 -38.01 18.36
CA SER A 401 -24.49 -37.82 19.69
C SER A 401 -23.02 -38.26 19.78
N ASP A 402 -22.65 -39.37 19.13
CA ASP A 402 -21.26 -39.85 19.07
C ASP A 402 -20.33 -38.83 18.39
N LYS A 403 -20.82 -38.13 17.37
CA LYS A 403 -20.07 -37.08 16.67
C LYS A 403 -20.00 -35.78 17.46
N ILE A 404 -21.03 -35.46 18.25
CA ILE A 404 -21.02 -34.32 19.19
C ILE A 404 -19.93 -34.54 20.25
N GLU A 405 -19.89 -35.73 20.86
CA GLU A 405 -18.88 -36.10 21.85
C GLU A 405 -17.47 -36.03 21.25
N ALA A 406 -17.28 -36.56 20.04
CA ALA A 406 -16.01 -36.47 19.32
C ALA A 406 -15.61 -35.01 19.04
N ARG A 407 -16.53 -34.16 18.53
CA ARG A 407 -16.27 -32.74 18.27
C ARG A 407 -15.83 -31.99 19.53
N ALA A 408 -16.48 -32.27 20.66
CA ALA A 408 -16.16 -31.64 21.94
C ALA A 408 -14.74 -31.97 22.42
N SER A 409 -14.17 -33.12 22.02
CA SER A 409 -12.82 -33.53 22.40
C SER A 409 -11.69 -32.76 21.70
N PHE A 410 -11.99 -32.07 20.59
CA PHE A 410 -11.02 -31.24 19.87
C PHE A 410 -10.84 -29.84 20.49
N TYR A 411 -11.89 -29.33 21.13
CA TYR A 411 -11.95 -27.95 21.59
C TYR A 411 -11.36 -27.79 22.99
N LYS A 412 -10.49 -26.79 23.16
CA LYS A 412 -9.92 -26.41 24.46
C LYS A 412 -10.94 -25.70 25.34
N ARG A 413 -11.78 -26.48 26.02
CA ARG A 413 -12.87 -25.96 26.86
C ARG A 413 -12.44 -25.42 28.22
N ASP A 414 -11.31 -25.90 28.75
CA ASP A 414 -10.79 -25.53 30.07
C ASP A 414 -9.26 -25.70 30.12
N ARG A 415 -8.64 -25.40 31.27
CA ARG A 415 -7.18 -25.45 31.44
C ARG A 415 -6.57 -26.85 31.34
N ASN A 416 -7.38 -27.90 31.52
CA ASN A 416 -6.94 -29.30 31.49
C ASN A 416 -7.30 -30.00 30.18
N ALA A 417 -8.17 -29.41 29.36
CA ALA A 417 -8.48 -29.92 28.03
C ALA A 417 -7.34 -29.61 27.06
N GLU A 418 -6.99 -30.60 26.25
CA GLU A 418 -6.01 -30.44 25.18
C GLU A 418 -6.68 -29.77 23.97
N ASP A 419 -6.03 -28.74 23.42
CA ASP A 419 -6.40 -28.23 22.11
C ASP A 419 -5.90 -29.21 21.05
N ARG A 420 -6.80 -29.71 20.23
CA ARG A 420 -6.49 -30.56 19.08
C ARG A 420 -7.11 -30.01 17.79
N GLU A 421 -7.87 -28.92 17.90
CA GLU A 421 -8.53 -28.27 16.78
C GLU A 421 -7.54 -27.44 15.98
N ASN A 422 -6.65 -26.73 16.66
CA ASN A 422 -5.74 -25.80 16.00
C ASN A 422 -4.42 -26.44 15.58
N ASN A 423 -3.86 -25.93 14.49
CA ASN A 423 -2.53 -26.27 14.00
C ASN A 423 -1.46 -25.75 14.98
N PRO A 424 -0.59 -26.62 15.55
CA PRO A 424 0.48 -26.17 16.44
C PRO A 424 1.48 -25.23 15.73
N GLU A 425 1.56 -25.28 14.40
CA GLU A 425 2.47 -24.50 13.57
C GLU A 425 1.85 -23.25 12.94
N ALA A 426 0.63 -22.85 13.32
CA ALA A 426 -0.02 -21.63 12.81
C ALA A 426 0.77 -20.33 13.11
N HIS A 427 1.76 -20.39 14.01
CA HIS A 427 2.65 -19.28 14.35
C HIS A 427 3.80 -19.08 13.35
N ILE A 428 4.12 -20.08 12.52
CA ILE A 428 5.26 -20.02 11.58
C ILE A 428 5.18 -18.84 10.60
N PRO A 429 4.02 -18.47 10.02
CA PRO A 429 3.93 -17.27 9.18
C PRO A 429 4.34 -15.99 9.89
N ALA A 430 3.95 -15.81 11.16
CA ALA A 430 4.36 -14.67 11.96
C ALA A 430 5.89 -14.71 12.23
N ASP A 431 6.45 -15.90 12.48
CA ASP A 431 7.90 -16.05 12.68
C ASP A 431 8.70 -15.69 11.42
N ARG A 432 8.24 -16.06 10.22
CA ARG A 432 8.86 -15.63 8.96
C ARG A 432 8.83 -14.12 8.81
N MET A 433 7.70 -13.49 9.13
CA MET A 433 7.56 -12.04 9.10
C MET A 433 8.50 -11.36 10.10
N ARG A 434 8.63 -11.90 11.31
CA ARG A 434 9.57 -11.44 12.34
C ARG A 434 11.02 -11.50 11.86
N ILE A 435 11.43 -12.60 11.22
CA ILE A 435 12.77 -12.74 10.64
C ILE A 435 13.03 -11.67 9.57
N PHE A 436 12.09 -11.49 8.64
CA PHE A 436 12.19 -10.45 7.62
C PHE A 436 12.28 -9.05 8.24
N TYR A 437 11.39 -8.74 9.18
CA TYR A 437 11.30 -7.43 9.81
C TYR A 437 12.58 -7.10 10.58
N ASN A 438 13.11 -8.05 11.36
CA ASN A 438 14.36 -7.87 12.09
C ASN A 438 15.58 -7.77 11.17
N LYS A 439 15.59 -8.52 10.05
CA LYS A 439 16.64 -8.38 9.02
C LYS A 439 16.62 -6.99 8.40
N LYS A 440 15.43 -6.44 8.11
CA LYS A 440 15.28 -5.18 7.38
C LYS A 440 15.44 -3.95 8.27
N PHE A 441 14.90 -3.98 9.48
CA PHE A 441 14.78 -2.82 10.37
C PHE A 441 15.62 -2.95 11.66
N GLY A 442 16.46 -3.98 11.75
CA GLY A 442 17.36 -4.19 12.89
C GLY A 442 16.88 -5.28 13.85
N GLU A 443 17.83 -5.97 14.47
CA GLU A 443 17.56 -7.08 15.38
C GLU A 443 16.68 -6.67 16.56
N GLY A 444 15.64 -7.46 16.86
CA GLY A 444 14.69 -7.19 17.95
C GLY A 444 13.64 -6.11 17.65
N ARG A 445 13.65 -5.51 16.44
CA ARG A 445 12.75 -4.43 16.08
C ARG A 445 11.28 -4.87 16.05
N TYR A 446 11.00 -6.08 15.54
CA TYR A 446 9.66 -6.67 15.53
C TYR A 446 9.11 -6.80 16.95
N GLU A 447 9.87 -7.42 17.85
CA GLU A 447 9.47 -7.65 19.23
C GLU A 447 9.23 -6.34 19.97
N SER A 448 10.05 -5.32 19.70
CA SER A 448 9.88 -3.98 20.32
C SER A 448 8.54 -3.31 19.96
N LYS A 449 7.95 -3.68 18.82
CA LYS A 449 6.77 -3.04 18.25
C LYS A 449 5.50 -3.89 18.40
N TYR A 450 5.61 -5.18 18.13
CA TYR A 450 4.49 -6.12 18.08
C TYR A 450 4.48 -7.10 19.26
N GLY A 451 5.56 -7.17 20.04
CA GLY A 451 5.72 -8.13 21.12
C GLY A 451 6.19 -9.51 20.64
N ASN A 452 6.19 -10.48 21.57
CA ASN A 452 6.55 -11.85 21.26
C ASN A 452 5.41 -12.58 20.56
N ILE A 453 5.75 -13.44 19.61
CA ILE A 453 4.78 -14.33 18.95
C ILE A 453 4.40 -15.43 19.93
N GLU A 454 3.12 -15.49 20.27
CA GLU A 454 2.58 -16.57 21.08
C GLU A 454 2.49 -17.86 20.26
N LYS A 455 3.07 -18.93 20.78
CA LYS A 455 2.95 -20.26 20.18
C LYS A 455 1.65 -20.90 20.63
N ASN A 456 0.96 -21.55 19.70
CA ASN A 456 -0.21 -22.35 20.03
C ASN A 456 0.23 -23.56 20.88
N ASP A 457 -0.47 -23.83 21.98
CA ASP A 457 -0.21 -24.96 22.87
C ASP A 457 -0.98 -26.25 22.50
N SER A 458 -1.51 -26.29 21.28
CA SER A 458 -2.12 -27.45 20.64
C SER A 458 -1.26 -28.70 20.76
N LYS A 459 -1.95 -29.81 21.03
CA LYS A 459 -1.41 -31.17 21.12
C LYS A 459 -1.57 -31.96 19.83
N ALA A 460 -2.19 -31.38 18.81
CA ALA A 460 -2.24 -31.99 17.50
C ALA A 460 -0.83 -32.13 16.90
N ALA A 461 -0.68 -33.06 15.95
CA ALA A 461 0.55 -33.16 15.17
C ALA A 461 0.67 -32.00 14.17
N PRO A 462 1.90 -31.56 13.84
CA PRO A 462 2.15 -30.69 12.70
C PRO A 462 1.55 -31.23 11.41
N TRP A 463 1.19 -30.32 10.51
CA TRP A 463 0.68 -30.68 9.19
C TRP A 463 1.69 -31.49 8.37
N ASN A 464 1.23 -32.55 7.72
CA ASN A 464 2.05 -33.33 6.82
C ASN A 464 1.26 -33.74 5.57
N ILE A 465 1.49 -32.98 4.49
CA ILE A 465 0.80 -33.18 3.21
C ILE A 465 0.96 -34.58 2.63
N ALA A 466 2.08 -35.26 2.89
CA ALA A 466 2.34 -36.61 2.41
C ALA A 466 1.46 -37.67 3.09
N THR A 467 0.94 -37.36 4.29
CA THR A 467 0.04 -38.23 5.05
C THR A 467 -1.44 -37.84 4.91
N PHE A 468 -1.71 -36.67 4.31
CA PHE A 468 -3.07 -36.17 4.17
C PHE A 468 -3.77 -36.90 3.01
N LYS A 469 -4.83 -37.65 3.34
CA LYS A 469 -5.45 -38.63 2.41
C LYS A 469 -6.17 -38.01 1.22
N TYR A 470 -6.46 -36.70 1.29
CA TYR A 470 -7.30 -36.00 0.32
C TYR A 470 -6.50 -35.15 -0.69
N SER A 471 -5.17 -35.12 -0.58
CA SER A 471 -4.29 -34.32 -1.45
C SER A 471 -3.93 -34.99 -2.78
N MET A 472 -4.24 -36.28 -2.97
CA MET A 472 -3.92 -37.08 -4.16
C MET A 472 -5.12 -37.25 -5.10
#